data_AF-A0A970RMX3-F1
#
_entry.id   AF-A0A970RMX3-F1
#
_cell.length_a   1.000
_cell.length_b   1.000
_cell.length_c   1.000
_cell.angle_alpha   90.00
_cell.angle_beta   90.00
_cell.angle_gamma   90.00
#
_symmetry.space_group_name_H-M   'P 1'
#
loop_
_entity.id
_entity.type
_entity.pdbx_description
1 polymer ?
#
loop_
_entity_poly.entity_id
_entity_poly.type
_entity_poly.pdbx_seq_one_letter_code
_entity_poly.pdbx_strand_id
1 'polypeptide(L)'
;MGNLDIWNDGVSDTIFPSDNRLMDGYVGRFVYQGEANKIITITSGGLTPSMGASPEYFYYTKIDDLTYWRRVNFVVTMKPLLHNDSEGAVIGSVNTVLETQGSTITIPIGAGSEQVSNPTVTGGYNALGQWGFTTAHIYKYPYKYIWIDMAVVRTASTSISNANLGQGSYQLFINVTGQGISTAFSLSGYTKKKNAPIPLQEDTYTFSVERLGFDSLIFPILVTKDSASHSCPVGIVRFNSVDTHAREFFASDLAGTSADYRFTSGMKSFGYSLLYVPIIPSLGTITEITSPNITFNTEQRTVYSPLFPNTSQQQYVLTGELRIFVSPDLKYNIPPSGKYTSVVYCFVMAD
;
A
#
# COMPACT_ATOMS: atom_id res chain seq x y z
N MET A 1 -7.05 11.84 3.47
CA MET A 1 -6.33 10.82 4.27
C MET A 1 -6.65 11.06 5.72
N GLY A 2 -6.57 9.99 6.52
CA GLY A 2 -7.07 9.96 7.89
C GLY A 2 -6.36 10.95 8.81
N ASN A 3 -7.09 12.00 9.19
CA ASN A 3 -6.71 12.88 10.28
C ASN A 3 -7.74 12.67 11.39
N LEU A 4 -7.29 12.26 12.57
CA LEU A 4 -8.20 11.91 13.64
C LEU A 4 -8.18 12.99 14.73
N ASP A 5 -9.35 13.57 15.00
CA ASP A 5 -9.54 14.33 16.24
C ASP A 5 -9.59 13.34 17.42
N ILE A 6 -8.60 13.42 18.29
CA ILE A 6 -8.42 12.49 19.41
C ILE A 6 -9.27 12.92 20.63
N TRP A 7 -10.10 13.96 20.50
CA TRP A 7 -10.97 14.41 21.59
C TRP A 7 -12.05 13.40 22.01
N ASN A 8 -12.48 13.56 23.25
CA ASN A 8 -13.21 12.59 24.05
C ASN A 8 -14.74 12.65 23.88
N ASP A 9 -15.23 12.84 22.65
CA ASP A 9 -16.66 12.73 22.37
C ASP A 9 -16.93 11.30 21.89
N GLY A 10 -17.37 10.49 22.86
CA GLY A 10 -17.56 9.05 22.73
C GLY A 10 -18.41 8.66 21.53
N VAL A 11 -17.77 8.02 20.56
CA VAL A 11 -18.47 7.14 19.62
C VAL A 11 -18.47 5.78 20.30
N SER A 12 -19.66 5.31 20.69
CA SER A 12 -19.84 3.97 21.22
C SER A 12 -19.45 2.92 20.18
N ASP A 13 -18.83 1.84 20.65
CA ASP A 13 -18.27 0.70 19.90
C ASP A 13 -19.23 -0.05 18.95
N THR A 14 -20.43 0.46 18.65
CA THR A 14 -21.56 -0.43 18.32
C THR A 14 -22.35 -0.15 17.04
N ILE A 15 -21.95 0.77 16.15
CA ILE A 15 -22.61 0.87 14.84
C ILE A 15 -21.57 1.04 13.73
N PHE A 16 -21.15 -0.08 13.14
CA PHE A 16 -20.38 -0.08 11.90
C PHE A 16 -21.37 -0.11 10.72
N PRO A 17 -21.60 1.01 10.00
CA PRO A 17 -22.38 0.99 8.77
C PRO A 17 -21.74 0.03 7.76
N SER A 18 -22.52 -0.39 6.77
CA SER A 18 -22.05 -1.23 5.66
C SER A 18 -21.03 -0.55 4.74
N ASP A 19 -20.85 0.77 4.92
CA ASP A 19 -19.91 1.57 4.15
C ASP A 19 -19.03 2.43 5.08
N ASN A 20 -17.83 1.92 5.41
CA ASN A 20 -16.85 2.57 6.28
C ASN A 20 -16.27 3.87 5.70
N ARG A 21 -16.46 4.11 4.40
CA ARG A 21 -16.02 5.30 3.66
C ARG A 21 -16.68 6.60 4.12
N LEU A 22 -17.87 6.50 4.73
CA LEU A 22 -18.66 7.63 5.21
C LEU A 22 -18.39 7.95 6.69
N MET A 23 -17.46 7.26 7.34
CA MET A 23 -17.15 7.46 8.76
C MET A 23 -16.04 8.49 8.96
N ASP A 24 -16.15 9.26 10.05
CA ASP A 24 -15.02 10.00 10.60
C ASP A 24 -13.88 9.01 10.91
N GLY A 25 -12.68 9.26 10.38
CA GLY A 25 -11.54 8.35 10.52
C GLY A 25 -11.33 7.40 9.35
N TYR A 26 -11.95 7.59 8.18
CA TYR A 26 -11.53 6.87 6.97
C TYR A 26 -10.03 7.12 6.68
N VAL A 27 -9.26 6.04 6.66
CA VAL A 27 -7.80 6.08 6.51
C VAL A 27 -7.45 6.13 5.03
N GLY A 28 -8.02 5.20 4.26
CA GLY A 28 -7.74 5.06 2.84
C GLY A 28 -8.16 3.71 2.27
N ARG A 29 -7.80 3.50 1.01
CA ARG A 29 -8.03 2.28 0.23
C ARG A 29 -6.72 1.73 -0.27
N PHE A 30 -6.54 0.43 -0.16
CA PHE A 30 -5.49 -0.30 -0.87
C PHE A 30 -6.11 -1.26 -1.89
N VAL A 31 -5.33 -1.57 -2.93
CA VAL A 31 -5.78 -2.35 -4.08
C VAL A 31 -5.00 -3.66 -4.12
N TYR A 32 -5.71 -4.77 -4.29
CA TYR A 32 -5.12 -6.10 -4.40
C TYR A 32 -5.39 -6.71 -5.78
N GLN A 33 -4.32 -7.29 -6.34
CA GLN A 33 -4.36 -8.22 -7.47
C GLN A 33 -3.48 -9.42 -7.14
N GLY A 34 -3.94 -10.61 -7.51
CA GLY A 34 -3.27 -11.86 -7.27
C GLY A 34 -4.25 -13.00 -7.00
N GLU A 35 -3.68 -14.15 -6.67
CA GLU A 35 -4.43 -15.36 -6.36
C GLU A 35 -5.30 -15.23 -5.10
N ALA A 36 -6.25 -16.14 -4.94
CA ALA A 36 -7.02 -16.26 -3.69
C ALA A 36 -6.14 -16.75 -2.53
N ASN A 37 -6.70 -16.65 -1.31
CA ASN A 37 -6.13 -17.13 -0.05
C ASN A 37 -4.78 -16.50 0.32
N LYS A 38 -4.55 -15.25 -0.12
CA LYS A 38 -3.38 -14.49 0.34
C LYS A 38 -3.68 -13.78 1.64
N ILE A 39 -2.66 -13.77 2.50
CA ILE A 39 -2.72 -13.13 3.80
C ILE A 39 -2.05 -11.77 3.69
N ILE A 40 -2.77 -10.74 4.13
CA ILE A 40 -2.24 -9.41 4.37
C ILE A 40 -2.19 -9.22 5.88
N THR A 41 -1.05 -8.75 6.37
CA THR A 41 -0.78 -8.51 7.79
C THR A 41 -0.70 -7.01 8.02
N ILE A 42 -1.33 -6.54 9.09
CA ILE A 42 -1.34 -5.15 9.50
C ILE A 42 -0.54 -5.03 10.81
N THR A 43 0.48 -4.19 10.83
CA THR A 43 1.32 -3.93 12.01
C THR A 43 1.44 -2.43 12.25
N SER A 44 1.76 -2.03 13.49
CA SER A 44 2.15 -0.65 13.78
C SER A 44 3.66 -0.46 13.71
N GLY A 45 4.07 0.73 13.31
CA GLY A 45 5.45 1.20 13.41
C GLY A 45 5.53 2.54 14.17
N GLY A 46 6.75 3.07 14.28
CA GLY A 46 7.01 4.39 14.86
C GLY A 46 6.99 4.40 16.40
N LEU A 47 6.37 5.44 16.98
CA LEU A 47 6.42 5.70 18.41
C LEU A 47 5.67 4.64 19.23
N THR A 48 6.37 4.03 20.17
CA THR A 48 5.78 3.07 21.11
C THR A 48 5.46 3.76 22.44
N PRO A 49 4.24 3.63 22.96
CA PRO A 49 3.91 4.15 24.28
C PRO A 49 4.84 3.63 25.39
N SER A 50 5.23 4.51 26.31
CA SER A 50 6.20 4.19 27.37
C SER A 50 5.59 3.66 28.67
N MET A 51 4.27 3.81 28.88
CA MET A 51 3.61 3.47 30.14
C MET A 51 2.18 2.94 29.95
N GLY A 52 1.82 1.85 30.62
CA GLY A 52 0.43 1.38 30.76
C GLY A 52 -0.24 0.84 29.49
N ALA A 53 0.46 0.83 28.34
CA ALA A 53 0.00 0.25 27.09
C ALA A 53 0.45 -1.21 26.98
N SER A 54 -0.42 -2.07 26.45
CA SER A 54 0.00 -3.41 26.01
C SER A 54 0.67 -3.26 24.64
N PRO A 55 1.80 -3.93 24.37
CA PRO A 55 2.41 -3.90 23.05
C PRO A 55 1.52 -4.54 21.98
N GLU A 56 0.44 -5.24 22.30
CA GLU A 56 -0.37 -5.97 21.32
C GLU A 56 -1.31 -5.10 20.48
N TYR A 57 -1.59 -3.86 20.88
CA TYR A 57 -2.62 -3.02 20.24
C TYR A 57 -2.04 -1.84 19.44
N PHE A 58 -2.90 -1.17 18.68
CA PHE A 58 -2.55 0.05 17.94
C PHE A 58 -2.75 1.31 18.79
N TYR A 59 -1.82 2.25 18.69
CA TYR A 59 -1.85 3.48 19.49
C TYR A 59 -1.47 4.70 18.66
N TYR A 60 -2.29 5.74 18.76
CA TYR A 60 -1.77 7.09 18.54
C TYR A 60 -0.94 7.46 19.76
N THR A 61 0.33 7.75 19.56
CA THR A 61 1.28 8.12 20.61
C THR A 61 1.72 9.56 20.42
N LYS A 62 1.75 10.35 21.49
CA LYS A 62 2.13 11.76 21.43
C LYS A 62 3.61 11.89 21.05
N ILE A 63 3.93 12.84 20.18
CA ILE A 63 5.27 12.98 19.58
C ILE A 63 6.33 13.40 20.60
N ASP A 64 5.98 14.30 21.51
CA ASP A 64 6.88 14.91 22.49
C ASP A 64 6.82 14.25 23.88
N ASP A 65 5.86 13.36 24.13
CA ASP A 65 5.71 12.66 25.41
C ASP A 65 5.01 11.30 25.26
N LEU A 66 5.82 10.23 25.21
CA LEU A 66 5.37 8.86 25.01
C LEU A 66 4.50 8.30 26.14
N THR A 67 4.30 9.05 27.23
CA THR A 67 3.35 8.66 28.28
C THR A 67 1.90 8.96 27.88
N TYR A 68 1.67 9.76 26.83
CA TYR A 68 0.34 10.06 26.31
C TYR A 68 0.01 9.24 25.07
N TRP A 69 -1.07 8.47 25.15
CA TRP A 69 -1.53 7.63 24.05
C TRP A 69 -3.03 7.39 24.06
N ARG A 70 -3.58 7.10 22.88
CA ARG A 70 -4.95 6.60 22.68
C ARG A 70 -4.90 5.28 21.91
N ARG A 71 -5.51 4.23 22.46
CA ARG A 71 -5.70 2.98 21.72
C ARG A 71 -6.77 3.15 20.64
N VAL A 72 -6.51 2.59 19.48
CA VAL A 72 -7.44 2.53 18.35
C VAL A 72 -7.57 1.11 17.83
N ASN A 73 -8.66 0.84 17.13
CA ASN A 73 -8.87 -0.36 16.32
C ASN A 73 -9.00 0.06 14.85
N PHE A 74 -8.76 -0.84 13.91
CA PHE A 74 -9.09 -0.61 12.50
C PHE A 74 -10.27 -1.46 12.08
N VAL A 75 -11.04 -0.96 11.11
CA VAL A 75 -12.10 -1.71 10.44
C VAL A 75 -11.78 -1.74 8.97
N VAL A 76 -11.77 -2.94 8.40
CA VAL A 76 -11.58 -3.13 6.97
C VAL A 76 -12.82 -3.71 6.29
N THR A 77 -13.06 -3.28 5.06
CA THR A 77 -14.12 -3.77 4.18
C THR A 77 -13.53 -4.09 2.81
N MET A 78 -13.85 -5.26 2.26
CA MET A 78 -13.38 -5.68 0.94
C MET A 78 -14.49 -5.53 -0.10
N LYS A 79 -14.20 -4.84 -1.20
CA LYS A 79 -15.12 -4.66 -2.32
C LYS A 79 -14.42 -4.93 -3.65
N PRO A 80 -15.01 -5.70 -4.58
CA PRO A 80 -14.41 -5.94 -5.88
C PRO A 80 -14.69 -4.81 -6.86
N LEU A 81 -13.73 -4.58 -7.76
CA LEU A 81 -14.00 -3.96 -9.06
C LEU A 81 -14.16 -5.07 -10.10
N LEU A 82 -15.29 -5.08 -10.80
CA LEU A 82 -15.56 -6.00 -11.90
C LEU A 82 -14.76 -5.59 -13.15
N HIS A 83 -14.66 -6.49 -14.12
CA HIS A 83 -13.91 -6.25 -15.36
C HIS A 83 -14.55 -5.24 -16.31
N ASN A 84 -15.83 -4.92 -16.10
CA ASN A 84 -16.53 -3.81 -16.75
C ASN A 84 -16.41 -2.48 -16.00
N ASP A 85 -15.48 -2.39 -15.03
CA ASP A 85 -15.22 -1.21 -14.19
C ASP A 85 -16.39 -0.81 -13.25
N SER A 86 -17.35 -1.71 -13.01
CA SER A 86 -18.40 -1.50 -12.00
C SER A 86 -18.03 -2.08 -10.63
N GLU A 87 -18.47 -1.42 -9.54
CA GLU A 87 -18.30 -1.90 -8.17
C GLU A 87 -19.17 -3.16 -7.98
N GLY A 88 -18.56 -4.25 -7.52
CA GLY A 88 -19.27 -5.47 -7.18
C GLY A 88 -19.75 -5.49 -5.73
N ALA A 89 -20.46 -6.56 -5.34
CA ALA A 89 -20.92 -6.74 -3.97
C ALA A 89 -19.75 -6.95 -2.99
N VAL A 90 -19.93 -6.55 -1.73
CA VAL A 90 -18.95 -6.75 -0.64
C VAL A 90 -18.52 -8.22 -0.57
N ILE A 91 -17.22 -8.45 -0.47
CA ILE A 91 -16.63 -9.79 -0.39
C ILE A 91 -16.58 -10.24 1.08
N GLY A 92 -17.17 -11.39 1.39
CA GLY A 92 -17.11 -12.00 2.72
C GLY A 92 -17.95 -11.25 3.76
N SER A 93 -17.38 -11.01 4.94
CA SER A 93 -18.03 -10.21 5.99
C SER A 93 -18.01 -8.72 5.64
N VAL A 94 -19.08 -8.01 5.99
CA VAL A 94 -19.20 -6.58 5.71
C VAL A 94 -18.05 -5.76 6.33
N ASN A 95 -17.63 -6.12 7.55
CA ASN A 95 -16.56 -5.45 8.27
C ASN A 95 -15.70 -6.49 9.00
N THR A 96 -14.38 -6.34 8.94
CA THR A 96 -13.42 -7.07 9.79
C THR A 96 -12.75 -6.08 10.72
N VAL A 97 -12.86 -6.31 12.03
CA VAL A 97 -12.21 -5.48 13.06
C VAL A 97 -10.81 -6.02 13.33
N LEU A 98 -9.82 -5.14 13.29
CA LEU A 98 -8.42 -5.41 13.59
C LEU A 98 -8.10 -4.69 14.90
N GLU A 99 -8.09 -5.45 15.99
CA GLU A 99 -7.85 -4.88 17.33
C GLU A 99 -6.36 -4.85 17.66
N THR A 100 -5.62 -5.89 17.27
CA THR A 100 -4.21 -6.08 17.63
C THR A 100 -3.27 -5.89 16.44
N GLN A 101 -2.06 -5.40 16.71
CA GLN A 101 -1.00 -5.42 15.72
C GLN A 101 -0.59 -6.87 15.39
N GLY A 102 -0.26 -7.11 14.13
CA GLY A 102 -0.10 -8.46 13.59
C GLY A 102 -1.42 -9.09 13.15
N SER A 103 -2.57 -8.41 13.32
CA SER A 103 -3.84 -8.88 12.77
C SER A 103 -3.73 -9.10 11.27
N THR A 104 -4.38 -10.15 10.80
CA THR A 104 -4.35 -10.56 9.40
C THR A 104 -5.72 -10.52 8.76
N ILE A 105 -5.76 -10.19 7.47
CA ILE A 105 -6.93 -10.31 6.61
C ILE A 105 -6.60 -11.32 5.52
N THR A 106 -7.54 -12.22 5.23
CA THR A 106 -7.39 -13.21 4.16
C THR A 106 -8.18 -12.73 2.95
N ILE A 107 -7.54 -12.68 1.79
CA ILE A 107 -8.20 -12.40 0.52
C ILE A 107 -8.86 -13.68 0.03
N PRO A 108 -10.20 -13.80 0.07
CA PRO A 108 -10.84 -15.10 -0.14
C PRO A 108 -10.95 -15.49 -1.62
N ILE A 109 -10.83 -14.53 -2.53
CA ILE A 109 -11.02 -14.71 -3.98
C ILE A 109 -9.93 -13.94 -4.71
N GLY A 110 -9.40 -14.49 -5.80
CA GLY A 110 -8.37 -13.84 -6.60
C GLY A 110 -8.92 -12.68 -7.45
N ALA A 111 -8.03 -11.80 -7.89
CA ALA A 111 -8.33 -10.70 -8.78
C ALA A 111 -7.18 -10.43 -9.73
N GLY A 112 -7.48 -10.02 -10.96
CA GLY A 112 -6.47 -9.73 -11.98
C GLY A 112 -7.04 -9.83 -13.39
N SER A 113 -6.37 -9.18 -14.34
CA SER A 113 -6.82 -9.08 -15.74
C SER A 113 -6.35 -10.23 -16.64
N GLU A 114 -5.70 -11.25 -16.07
CA GLU A 114 -5.22 -12.41 -16.79
C GLU A 114 -6.38 -13.16 -17.47
N GLN A 115 -6.13 -13.62 -18.68
CA GLN A 115 -7.11 -14.34 -19.47
C GLN A 115 -6.81 -15.84 -19.52
N VAL A 116 -7.86 -16.66 -19.60
CA VAL A 116 -7.75 -18.08 -19.87
C VAL A 116 -7.54 -18.31 -21.36
N SER A 117 -6.64 -19.23 -21.72
CA SER A 117 -6.23 -19.46 -23.10
C SER A 117 -7.33 -20.09 -23.97
N ASN A 118 -8.25 -20.86 -23.38
CA ASN A 118 -9.39 -21.43 -24.09
C ASN A 118 -10.63 -21.52 -23.17
N PRO A 119 -11.43 -20.45 -23.08
CA PRO A 119 -12.54 -20.35 -22.13
C PRO A 119 -13.66 -21.36 -22.39
N THR A 120 -13.82 -21.85 -23.62
CA THR A 120 -14.87 -22.83 -23.94
C THR A 120 -14.58 -24.25 -23.46
N VAL A 121 -13.32 -24.53 -23.09
CA VAL A 121 -12.88 -25.85 -22.60
C VAL A 121 -12.52 -25.78 -21.12
N THR A 122 -11.75 -24.77 -20.72
CA THR A 122 -11.22 -24.65 -19.35
C THR A 122 -12.15 -23.89 -18.40
N GLY A 123 -13.11 -23.15 -18.96
CA GLY A 123 -13.96 -22.24 -18.21
C GLY A 123 -13.22 -20.97 -17.78
N GLY A 124 -13.97 -19.93 -17.50
CA GLY A 124 -13.44 -18.67 -16.99
C GLY A 124 -14.55 -17.76 -16.50
N TYR A 125 -14.20 -16.51 -16.22
CA TYR A 125 -15.12 -15.48 -15.77
C TYR A 125 -15.41 -14.47 -16.88
N ASN A 126 -16.66 -13.99 -16.93
CA ASN A 126 -17.06 -12.90 -17.83
C ASN A 126 -16.80 -11.51 -17.20
N ALA A 127 -17.18 -10.46 -17.93
CA ALA A 127 -16.97 -9.07 -17.49
C ALA A 127 -17.68 -8.71 -16.16
N LEU A 128 -18.71 -9.48 -15.78
CA LEU A 128 -19.49 -9.33 -14.55
C LEU A 128 -19.01 -10.27 -13.42
N GLY A 129 -17.92 -11.00 -13.62
CA GLY A 129 -17.38 -11.94 -12.63
C GLY A 129 -18.18 -13.24 -12.50
N GLN A 130 -19.00 -13.60 -13.49
CA GLN A 130 -19.76 -14.84 -13.50
C GLN A 130 -18.95 -15.94 -14.21
N TRP A 131 -18.98 -17.16 -13.69
CA TRP A 131 -18.27 -18.30 -14.26
C TRP A 131 -19.03 -18.93 -15.44
N GLY A 132 -18.32 -19.41 -16.47
CA GLY A 132 -18.90 -20.10 -17.61
C GLY A 132 -17.89 -20.60 -18.64
N PHE A 133 -18.40 -21.24 -19.69
CA PHE A 133 -17.60 -21.91 -20.74
C PHE A 133 -17.87 -21.30 -22.13
N THR A 134 -18.09 -19.99 -22.23
CA THR A 134 -18.33 -19.32 -23.52
C THR A 134 -17.19 -18.39 -23.89
N THR A 135 -17.16 -17.92 -25.13
CA THR A 135 -16.16 -16.94 -25.61
C THR A 135 -16.18 -15.61 -24.87
N ALA A 136 -17.23 -15.32 -24.08
CA ALA A 136 -17.31 -14.14 -23.22
C ALA A 136 -16.62 -14.33 -21.85
N HIS A 137 -16.28 -15.56 -21.46
CA HIS A 137 -15.75 -15.92 -20.15
C HIS A 137 -14.22 -15.97 -20.14
N ILE A 138 -13.60 -14.89 -20.61
CA ILE A 138 -12.17 -14.86 -20.92
C ILE A 138 -11.26 -14.68 -19.70
N TYR A 139 -11.76 -14.27 -18.54
CA TYR A 139 -10.91 -13.92 -17.40
C TYR A 139 -10.60 -15.10 -16.49
N LYS A 140 -9.37 -15.18 -15.99
CA LYS A 140 -8.95 -16.19 -15.01
C LYS A 140 -9.60 -15.97 -13.64
N TYR A 141 -9.81 -14.70 -13.26
CA TYR A 141 -10.39 -14.32 -11.97
C TYR A 141 -11.73 -13.59 -12.14
N PRO A 142 -12.65 -13.67 -11.16
CA PRO A 142 -13.94 -12.99 -11.26
C PRO A 142 -13.83 -11.46 -11.21
N TYR A 143 -12.76 -10.94 -10.61
CA TYR A 143 -12.59 -9.51 -10.35
C TYR A 143 -11.33 -8.97 -11.03
N LYS A 144 -11.37 -7.70 -11.43
CA LYS A 144 -10.23 -6.96 -11.95
C LYS A 144 -9.29 -6.51 -10.82
N TYR A 145 -9.89 -6.05 -9.72
CA TYR A 145 -9.22 -5.63 -8.50
C TYR A 145 -10.07 -5.98 -7.28
N ILE A 146 -9.42 -6.15 -6.12
CA ILE A 146 -10.09 -6.07 -4.83
C ILE A 146 -9.66 -4.79 -4.15
N TRP A 147 -10.62 -3.92 -3.86
CA TRP A 147 -10.44 -2.75 -3.02
C TRP A 147 -10.60 -3.15 -1.56
N ILE A 148 -9.72 -2.65 -0.73
CA ILE A 148 -9.74 -2.89 0.71
C ILE A 148 -9.73 -1.52 1.37
N ASP A 149 -10.90 -1.14 1.85
CA ASP A 149 -11.15 0.13 2.51
C ASP A 149 -10.86 0.00 4.00
N MET A 150 -10.10 0.94 4.57
CA MET A 150 -9.72 0.95 5.98
C MET A 150 -10.21 2.22 6.66
N ALA A 151 -10.76 2.06 7.86
CA ALA A 151 -11.13 3.16 8.75
C ALA A 151 -10.55 2.93 10.16
N VAL A 152 -10.21 4.00 10.86
CA VAL A 152 -9.75 3.96 12.25
C VAL A 152 -10.91 4.24 13.21
N VAL A 153 -10.96 3.48 14.30
CA VAL A 153 -12.01 3.56 15.32
C VAL A 153 -11.36 3.80 16.67
N ARG A 154 -11.81 4.84 17.37
CA ARG A 154 -11.31 5.19 18.70
C ARG A 154 -11.87 4.22 19.73
N THR A 155 -11.01 3.63 20.56
CA THR A 155 -11.46 2.89 21.74
C THR A 155 -11.56 3.82 22.94
N ALA A 156 -12.24 3.44 24.02
CA ALA A 156 -12.24 4.20 25.28
C ALA A 156 -10.89 4.17 26.04
N SER A 157 -9.92 3.37 25.61
CA SER A 157 -8.66 3.15 26.33
C SER A 157 -7.62 4.22 26.04
N THR A 158 -7.10 4.85 27.09
CA THR A 158 -6.08 5.91 27.03
C THR A 158 -5.07 5.82 28.17
N SER A 159 -3.93 6.49 28.02
CA SER A 159 -2.85 6.48 29.02
C SER A 159 -3.19 7.02 30.40
N ILE A 160 -4.27 7.80 30.53
CA ILE A 160 -4.75 8.33 31.80
C ILE A 160 -6.19 7.89 32.00
N SER A 161 -6.48 7.36 33.19
CA SER A 161 -7.85 7.11 33.66
C SER A 161 -8.59 8.45 33.73
N ASN A 162 -9.48 8.69 32.76
CA ASN A 162 -10.34 9.87 32.60
C ASN A 162 -9.70 11.11 31.92
N ALA A 163 -9.90 11.15 30.60
CA ALA A 163 -10.35 12.30 29.81
C ALA A 163 -9.41 13.44 29.45
N ASN A 164 -8.16 13.50 29.94
CA ASN A 164 -7.23 14.55 29.53
C ASN A 164 -6.00 13.98 28.82
N LEU A 165 -6.21 13.58 27.57
CA LEU A 165 -5.11 13.41 26.62
C LEU A 165 -4.34 14.74 26.57
N GLY A 166 -3.03 14.69 26.83
CA GLY A 166 -2.17 15.86 26.80
C GLY A 166 -2.33 16.58 25.46
N GLN A 167 -2.41 17.92 25.50
CA GLN A 167 -2.51 18.70 24.26
C GLN A 167 -1.24 18.52 23.43
N GLY A 168 -1.40 18.40 22.12
CA GLY A 168 -0.30 18.20 21.18
C GLY A 168 -0.61 17.21 20.08
N SER A 169 0.39 16.98 19.24
CA SER A 169 0.38 16.07 18.10
C SER A 169 0.65 14.63 18.53
N TYR A 170 -0.06 13.72 17.90
CA TYR A 170 0.08 12.27 18.07
C TYR A 170 0.22 11.64 16.71
N GLN A 171 0.95 10.53 16.66
CA GLN A 171 1.23 9.81 15.43
C GLN A 171 0.98 8.32 15.59
N LEU A 172 0.58 7.70 14.49
CA LEU A 172 0.49 6.26 14.33
C LEU A 172 0.95 5.89 12.91
N PHE A 173 1.99 5.06 12.81
CA PHE A 173 2.37 4.46 11.54
C PHE A 173 1.75 3.08 11.40
N ILE A 174 1.15 2.81 10.26
CA ILE A 174 0.58 1.50 9.93
C ILE A 174 1.30 0.93 8.73
N ASN A 175 1.78 -0.31 8.88
CA ASN A 175 2.36 -1.09 7.80
C ASN A 175 1.40 -2.20 7.41
N VAL A 176 1.04 -2.24 6.13
CA VAL A 176 0.21 -3.26 5.49
C VAL A 176 1.12 -4.06 4.57
N THR A 177 1.41 -5.30 4.96
CA THR A 177 2.33 -6.18 4.21
C THR A 177 1.64 -7.46 3.80
N GLY A 178 1.80 -7.88 2.57
CA GLY A 178 1.27 -9.14 2.06
C GLY A 178 2.03 -9.60 0.84
N GLN A 179 1.66 -10.76 0.29
CA GLN A 179 2.29 -11.23 -0.95
C GLN A 179 2.03 -10.21 -2.07
N GLY A 180 3.09 -9.53 -2.52
CA GLY A 180 3.04 -8.57 -3.60
C GLY A 180 2.53 -7.17 -3.22
N ILE A 181 2.35 -6.86 -1.94
CA ILE A 181 1.96 -5.52 -1.48
C ILE A 181 2.73 -5.12 -0.22
N SER A 182 3.22 -3.89 -0.20
CA SER A 182 3.78 -3.23 0.98
C SER A 182 3.33 -1.77 0.98
N THR A 183 2.44 -1.41 1.91
CA THR A 183 1.91 -0.05 2.04
C THR A 183 2.14 0.45 3.45
N ALA A 184 2.61 1.69 3.57
CA ALA A 184 2.74 2.41 4.82
C ALA A 184 1.79 3.61 4.85
N PHE A 185 1.15 3.82 6.00
CA PHE A 185 0.35 5.00 6.29
C PHE A 185 0.98 5.72 7.47
N SER A 186 1.29 7.01 7.31
CA SER A 186 1.55 7.91 8.43
C SER A 186 0.24 8.60 8.77
N LEU A 187 -0.27 8.34 9.97
CA LEU A 187 -1.51 8.92 10.45
C LEU A 187 -1.20 9.89 11.56
N SER A 188 -1.74 11.11 11.47
CA SER A 188 -1.67 12.09 12.53
C SER A 188 -3.01 12.27 13.23
N GLY A 189 -2.93 12.63 14.50
CA GLY A 189 -4.05 13.14 15.24
C GLY A 189 -3.59 14.22 16.20
N TYR A 190 -4.52 15.07 16.61
CA TYR A 190 -4.20 16.20 17.47
C TYR A 190 -5.18 16.25 18.62
N THR A 191 -4.69 16.69 19.78
CA THR A 191 -5.55 16.95 20.93
C THR A 191 -5.37 18.39 21.38
N LYS A 192 -6.48 19.10 21.59
CA LYS A 192 -6.49 20.55 21.86
C LYS A 192 -7.51 20.94 22.91
N LYS A 193 -7.41 22.15 23.47
CA LYS A 193 -8.54 22.74 24.20
C LYS A 193 -9.70 23.02 23.24
N LYS A 194 -10.93 22.84 23.72
CA LYS A 194 -12.16 23.24 23.01
C LYS A 194 -11.99 24.69 22.51
N ASN A 195 -12.18 24.92 21.21
CA ASN A 195 -12.01 26.21 20.50
C ASN A 195 -10.57 26.68 20.21
N ALA A 196 -9.52 25.91 20.51
CA ALA A 196 -8.18 26.26 20.02
C ALA A 196 -8.10 26.08 18.49
N PRO A 197 -7.27 26.87 17.77
CA PRO A 197 -6.99 26.61 16.37
C PRO A 197 -6.43 25.19 16.20
N ILE A 198 -6.79 24.52 15.11
CA ILE A 198 -6.10 23.29 14.69
C ILE A 198 -4.76 23.77 14.11
N PRO A 199 -3.60 23.39 14.66
CA PRO A 199 -2.33 23.69 14.02
C PRO A 199 -2.30 23.07 12.61
N LEU A 200 -1.48 23.63 11.73
CA LEU A 200 -1.19 23.00 10.45
C LEU A 200 -0.73 21.57 10.73
N GLN A 201 -1.38 20.65 10.03
CA GLN A 201 -1.34 19.23 10.22
C GLN A 201 0.07 18.71 9.93
N GLU A 202 0.58 17.85 10.81
CA GLU A 202 1.92 17.26 10.67
C GLU A 202 1.79 15.91 9.96
N ASP A 203 2.50 15.76 8.83
CA ASP A 203 2.94 14.54 8.16
C ASP A 203 1.94 13.39 7.97
N THR A 204 0.70 13.68 7.54
CA THR A 204 -0.23 12.62 7.11
C THR A 204 0.03 12.27 5.64
N TYR A 205 0.53 11.07 5.38
CA TYR A 205 0.77 10.59 4.02
C TYR A 205 0.49 9.10 3.87
N THR A 206 0.33 8.66 2.61
CA THR A 206 0.39 7.24 2.26
C THR A 206 1.52 6.99 1.27
N PHE A 207 2.19 5.86 1.45
CA PHE A 207 3.27 5.40 0.60
C PHE A 207 3.07 3.91 0.32
N SER A 208 2.98 3.51 -0.95
CA SER A 208 2.79 2.12 -1.34
C SER A 208 3.79 1.64 -2.37
N VAL A 209 4.19 0.39 -2.23
CA VAL A 209 4.95 -0.39 -3.19
C VAL A 209 4.15 -1.65 -3.49
N GLU A 210 3.71 -1.78 -4.72
CA GLU A 210 2.90 -2.90 -5.20
C GLU A 210 3.68 -3.67 -6.26
N ARG A 211 3.73 -4.99 -6.14
CA ARG A 211 4.35 -5.85 -7.14
C ARG A 211 3.39 -6.05 -8.31
N LEU A 212 3.89 -5.90 -9.52
CA LEU A 212 3.10 -6.18 -10.72
C LEU A 212 3.14 -7.67 -11.06
N GLY A 213 1.97 -8.33 -10.97
CA GLY A 213 1.48 -9.53 -11.68
C GLY A 213 2.30 -10.83 -11.75
N PHE A 214 3.61 -10.80 -11.56
CA PHE A 214 4.46 -11.97 -11.76
C PHE A 214 4.77 -12.65 -10.44
N ASP A 215 4.14 -13.81 -10.20
CA ASP A 215 4.55 -14.71 -9.11
C ASP A 215 6.00 -15.20 -9.27
N SER A 216 6.41 -15.38 -10.53
CA SER A 216 7.80 -15.68 -10.90
C SER A 216 8.06 -15.23 -12.33
N LEU A 217 9.20 -14.57 -12.56
CA LEU A 217 9.68 -14.24 -13.90
C LEU A 217 10.59 -15.38 -14.40
N ILE A 218 10.19 -16.06 -15.48
CA ILE A 218 10.99 -17.16 -16.04
C ILE A 218 12.16 -16.63 -16.86
N PHE A 219 13.30 -17.34 -16.80
CA PHE A 219 14.55 -16.93 -17.44
C PHE A 219 14.42 -16.65 -18.96
N PRO A 220 13.70 -17.46 -19.77
CA PRO A 220 13.55 -17.18 -21.20
C PRO A 220 12.85 -15.86 -21.51
N ILE A 221 11.96 -15.39 -20.62
CA ILE A 221 11.32 -14.08 -20.76
C ILE A 221 12.29 -12.98 -20.30
N LEU A 222 12.95 -13.18 -19.16
CA LEU A 222 13.88 -12.20 -18.58
C LEU A 222 15.01 -11.83 -19.56
N VAL A 223 15.62 -12.80 -20.26
CA VAL A 223 16.73 -12.52 -21.19
C VAL A 223 16.32 -11.75 -22.45
N THR A 224 15.01 -11.66 -22.74
CA THR A 224 14.50 -10.77 -23.82
C THR A 224 14.39 -9.32 -23.37
N LYS A 225 14.66 -9.05 -22.09
CA LYS A 225 14.58 -7.73 -21.48
C LYS A 225 15.98 -7.19 -21.30
N ASP A 226 16.55 -6.67 -22.38
CA ASP A 226 17.99 -6.41 -22.50
C ASP A 226 18.36 -4.92 -22.59
N SER A 227 17.36 -4.04 -22.49
CA SER A 227 17.55 -2.59 -22.54
C SER A 227 16.47 -1.85 -21.77
N ALA A 228 16.65 -0.54 -21.58
CA ALA A 228 15.63 0.29 -20.96
C ALA A 228 14.32 0.33 -21.74
N SER A 229 14.39 0.37 -23.07
CA SER A 229 13.23 0.32 -23.97
C SER A 229 12.57 -1.06 -24.04
N HIS A 230 13.31 -2.13 -23.73
CA HIS A 230 12.81 -3.50 -23.68
C HIS A 230 12.75 -4.04 -22.25
N SER A 231 12.52 -3.21 -21.25
CA SER A 231 12.45 -3.64 -19.84
C SER A 231 11.13 -4.34 -19.49
N CYS A 232 11.10 -5.06 -18.36
CA CYS A 232 9.89 -5.68 -17.81
C CYS A 232 9.41 -4.91 -16.58
N PRO A 233 8.11 -4.57 -16.48
CA PRO A 233 7.57 -3.98 -15.26
C PRO A 233 7.56 -5.01 -14.12
N VAL A 234 7.88 -4.56 -12.91
CA VAL A 234 7.96 -5.41 -11.70
C VAL A 234 7.22 -4.82 -10.51
N GLY A 235 6.95 -3.52 -10.50
CA GLY A 235 6.18 -2.91 -9.44
C GLY A 235 5.71 -1.50 -9.77
N ILE A 236 4.86 -0.95 -8.91
CA ILE A 236 4.44 0.44 -8.92
C ILE A 236 4.69 1.01 -7.52
N VAL A 237 5.20 2.24 -7.48
CA VAL A 237 5.36 3.02 -6.27
C VAL A 237 4.41 4.19 -6.33
N ARG A 238 3.78 4.51 -5.19
CA ARG A 238 2.87 5.63 -5.05
C ARG A 238 3.11 6.34 -3.74
N PHE A 239 3.07 7.66 -3.80
CA PHE A 239 2.98 8.52 -2.63
C PHE A 239 1.83 9.50 -2.83
N ASN A 240 1.08 9.75 -1.76
CA ASN A 240 0.15 10.87 -1.72
C ASN A 240 0.18 11.53 -0.33
N SER A 241 0.16 12.86 -0.32
CA SER A 241 -0.04 13.67 0.88
C SER A 241 -0.83 14.94 0.57
N VAL A 242 -1.53 15.52 1.56
CA VAL A 242 -2.25 16.79 1.41
C VAL A 242 -1.38 17.99 1.77
N ASP A 243 -0.30 17.77 2.52
CA ASP A 243 0.51 18.79 3.16
C ASP A 243 2.00 18.45 3.23
N THR A 244 2.35 17.16 3.15
CA THR A 244 3.73 16.65 3.23
C THR A 244 4.38 16.59 1.85
N HIS A 245 5.50 17.26 1.69
CA HIS A 245 6.35 17.02 0.54
C HIS A 245 7.11 15.74 0.75
N ALA A 246 7.42 15.01 -0.32
CA ALA A 246 8.31 13.88 -0.18
C ALA A 246 9.24 13.72 -1.38
N ARG A 247 10.31 12.99 -1.09
CA ARG A 247 11.24 12.49 -2.09
C ARG A 247 11.49 11.00 -1.86
N GLU A 248 11.50 10.26 -2.95
CA GLU A 248 11.71 8.83 -2.95
C GLU A 248 13.06 8.46 -3.55
N PHE A 249 13.69 7.43 -3.02
CA PHE A 249 14.87 6.83 -3.63
C PHE A 249 14.87 5.31 -3.44
N PHE A 250 15.75 4.63 -4.18
CA PHE A 250 15.81 3.18 -4.22
C PHE A 250 17.22 2.68 -3.90
N ALA A 251 17.29 1.56 -3.18
CA ALA A 251 18.53 0.88 -2.88
C ALA A 251 18.38 -0.65 -2.96
N SER A 252 19.53 -1.31 -3.04
CA SER A 252 19.69 -2.77 -3.02
C SER A 252 19.86 -3.32 -1.60
N ASP A 253 20.01 -2.46 -0.60
CA ASP A 253 20.25 -2.80 0.80
C ASP A 253 19.32 -2.05 1.76
N LEU A 254 19.08 -2.64 2.94
CA LEU A 254 18.20 -2.07 3.96
C LEU A 254 18.72 -0.74 4.53
N ALA A 255 20.03 -0.49 4.48
CA ALA A 255 20.61 0.76 4.96
C ALA A 255 20.44 1.92 3.96
N GLY A 256 20.00 1.66 2.73
CA GLY A 256 19.79 2.70 1.72
C GLY A 256 21.08 3.24 1.10
N THR A 257 22.15 2.44 1.05
CA THR A 257 23.50 2.93 0.72
C THR A 257 24.09 2.38 -0.59
N SER A 258 23.48 1.35 -1.17
CA SER A 258 23.98 0.67 -2.38
C SER A 258 22.93 0.59 -3.47
N ALA A 259 23.34 0.70 -4.74
CA ALA A 259 22.50 0.45 -5.92
C ALA A 259 23.06 -0.70 -6.80
N ASP A 260 23.60 -1.75 -6.17
CA ASP A 260 24.02 -2.99 -6.86
C ASP A 260 22.89 -4.04 -6.82
N TYR A 261 22.01 -3.99 -7.81
CA TYR A 261 20.85 -4.86 -7.88
C TYR A 261 21.19 -6.24 -8.45
N ARG A 262 20.95 -7.29 -7.67
CA ARG A 262 21.33 -8.66 -8.04
C ARG A 262 20.25 -9.69 -7.73
N PHE A 263 20.05 -10.61 -8.66
CA PHE A 263 19.37 -11.86 -8.40
C PHE A 263 20.33 -12.80 -7.66
N THR A 264 19.88 -13.39 -6.56
CA THR A 264 20.71 -14.27 -5.71
C THR A 264 20.06 -15.63 -5.49
N SER A 265 20.88 -16.69 -5.44
CA SER A 265 20.47 -18.07 -5.14
C SER A 265 21.62 -18.79 -4.42
N GLY A 266 21.61 -18.76 -3.08
CA GLY A 266 22.75 -19.21 -2.28
C GLY A 266 24.01 -18.41 -2.63
N MET A 267 25.08 -19.09 -3.06
CA MET A 267 26.34 -18.44 -3.47
C MET A 267 26.34 -17.90 -4.90
N LYS A 268 25.25 -18.11 -5.67
CA LYS A 268 25.16 -17.71 -7.08
C LYS A 268 24.49 -16.34 -7.19
N SER A 269 24.99 -15.47 -8.06
CA SER A 269 24.31 -14.21 -8.37
C SER A 269 24.58 -13.70 -9.78
N PHE A 270 23.65 -12.90 -10.30
CA PHE A 270 23.85 -12.11 -11.52
C PHE A 270 23.11 -10.77 -11.39
N GLY A 271 23.67 -9.72 -12.01
CA GLY A 271 23.16 -8.36 -11.93
C GLY A 271 21.97 -8.10 -12.86
N TYR A 272 21.18 -7.09 -12.51
CA TYR A 272 20.18 -6.49 -13.37
C TYR A 272 20.14 -4.98 -13.14
N SER A 273 19.59 -4.24 -14.09
CA SER A 273 19.38 -2.79 -13.97
C SER A 273 17.96 -2.51 -13.52
N LEU A 274 17.81 -1.62 -12.54
CA LEU A 274 16.53 -1.13 -12.06
C LEU A 274 16.24 0.24 -12.71
N LEU A 275 15.02 0.40 -13.21
CA LEU A 275 14.52 1.63 -13.79
C LEU A 275 13.33 2.15 -12.99
N TYR A 276 13.26 3.47 -12.86
CA TYR A 276 12.06 4.18 -12.46
C TYR A 276 11.47 4.91 -13.66
N VAL A 277 10.21 4.58 -13.99
CA VAL A 277 9.43 5.24 -15.05
C VAL A 277 8.38 6.12 -14.37
N PRO A 278 8.56 7.45 -14.36
CA PRO A 278 7.61 8.36 -13.74
C PRO A 278 6.29 8.36 -14.50
N ILE A 279 5.19 8.18 -13.78
CA ILE A 279 3.82 8.37 -14.25
C ILE A 279 3.29 9.73 -13.77
N ILE A 280 3.61 10.08 -12.53
CA ILE A 280 3.39 11.40 -11.93
C ILE A 280 4.71 11.80 -11.24
N PRO A 281 5.34 12.91 -11.68
CA PRO A 281 4.96 13.81 -12.76
C PRO A 281 5.02 13.15 -14.17
N SER A 282 4.04 13.44 -15.03
CA SER A 282 3.83 12.77 -16.33
C SER A 282 4.85 13.08 -17.43
N LEU A 283 5.81 13.98 -17.15
CA LEU A 283 6.88 14.39 -18.07
C LEU A 283 8.27 13.97 -17.58
N GLY A 284 8.35 13.13 -16.55
CA GLY A 284 9.64 12.67 -16.05
C GLY A 284 10.35 11.75 -17.05
N THR A 285 11.68 11.68 -16.95
CA THR A 285 12.50 10.82 -17.80
C THR A 285 12.65 9.44 -17.17
N ILE A 286 12.60 8.38 -17.98
CA ILE A 286 12.96 7.03 -17.54
C ILE A 286 14.39 7.08 -17.00
N THR A 287 14.57 6.72 -15.73
CA THR A 287 15.85 6.86 -15.05
C THR A 287 16.33 5.51 -14.55
N GLU A 288 17.55 5.13 -14.93
CA GLU A 288 18.22 3.97 -14.32
C GLU A 288 18.77 4.33 -12.95
N ILE A 289 18.44 3.51 -11.95
CA ILE A 289 18.89 3.72 -10.59
C ILE A 289 20.29 3.15 -10.43
N THR A 290 21.28 3.97 -10.71
CA THR A 290 22.71 3.62 -10.55
C THR A 290 23.29 4.07 -9.21
N SER A 291 22.54 4.86 -8.43
CA SER A 291 22.94 5.36 -7.13
C SER A 291 21.72 5.63 -6.23
N PRO A 292 21.81 5.39 -4.91
CA PRO A 292 20.76 5.79 -3.95
C PRO A 292 20.56 7.31 -3.85
N ASN A 293 21.48 8.13 -4.38
CA ASN A 293 21.35 9.58 -4.41
C ASN A 293 20.40 10.08 -5.50
N ILE A 294 19.94 9.20 -6.39
CA ILE A 294 18.92 9.53 -7.41
C ILE A 294 17.56 9.56 -6.71
N THR A 295 17.03 10.75 -6.53
CA THR A 295 15.76 11.00 -5.84
C THR A 295 14.67 11.47 -6.79
N PHE A 296 13.42 11.12 -6.49
CA PHE A 296 12.23 11.54 -7.22
C PHE A 296 11.31 12.34 -6.30
N ASN A 297 10.98 13.56 -6.69
CA ASN A 297 10.20 14.47 -5.85
C ASN A 297 8.71 14.41 -6.19
N THR A 298 7.87 14.60 -5.18
CA THR A 298 6.43 14.78 -5.36
C THR A 298 6.11 16.04 -6.17
N GLU A 299 5.02 16.00 -6.93
CA GLU A 299 4.41 17.15 -7.62
C GLU A 299 3.06 17.46 -6.98
N GLN A 300 2.71 18.75 -6.86
CA GLN A 300 1.38 19.14 -6.41
C GLN A 300 0.36 18.95 -7.54
N ARG A 301 -0.72 18.21 -7.29
CA ARG A 301 -1.84 18.04 -8.23
C ARG A 301 -3.19 18.05 -7.53
N THR A 302 -4.20 18.43 -8.31
CA THR A 302 -5.60 18.19 -7.95
C THR A 302 -5.90 16.70 -8.00
N VAL A 303 -6.18 16.10 -6.85
CA VAL A 303 -6.63 14.72 -6.73
C VAL A 303 -8.13 14.73 -6.42
N TYR A 304 -8.91 14.05 -7.26
CA TYR A 304 -10.34 13.86 -7.03
C TYR A 304 -10.55 12.72 -6.05
N SER A 305 -11.49 12.92 -5.12
CA SER A 305 -11.88 11.88 -4.19
C SER A 305 -12.49 10.72 -4.97
N PRO A 306 -11.98 9.48 -4.81
CA PRO A 306 -12.59 8.30 -5.42
C PRO A 306 -13.96 7.97 -4.80
N LEU A 307 -14.30 8.62 -3.68
CA LEU A 307 -15.52 8.37 -2.91
C LEU A 307 -16.58 9.45 -3.13
N PHE A 308 -16.13 10.66 -3.44
CA PHE A 308 -16.99 11.81 -3.68
C PHE A 308 -16.55 12.44 -5.01
N PRO A 309 -17.15 12.04 -6.14
CA PRO A 309 -16.66 12.38 -7.49
C PRO A 309 -16.54 13.89 -7.76
N ASN A 310 -17.23 14.71 -6.97
CA ASN A 310 -17.25 16.17 -7.09
C ASN A 310 -16.35 16.88 -6.06
N THR A 311 -15.65 16.12 -5.23
CA THR A 311 -14.73 16.64 -4.22
C THR A 311 -13.31 16.43 -4.72
N SER A 312 -12.49 17.47 -4.65
CA SER A 312 -11.07 17.39 -4.97
C SER A 312 -10.25 18.14 -3.94
N GLN A 313 -8.98 17.79 -3.84
CA GLN A 313 -8.03 18.47 -2.98
C GLN A 313 -6.68 18.56 -3.69
N GLN A 314 -5.94 19.65 -3.45
CA GLN A 314 -4.53 19.69 -3.83
C GLN A 314 -3.75 18.71 -2.97
N GLN A 315 -2.93 17.88 -3.60
CA GLN A 315 -2.12 16.87 -2.93
C GLN A 315 -0.72 16.84 -3.55
N TYR A 316 0.29 16.59 -2.74
CA TYR A 316 1.60 16.14 -3.19
C TYR A 316 1.49 14.68 -3.60
N VAL A 317 1.80 14.40 -4.86
CA VAL A 317 1.67 13.06 -5.43
C VAL A 317 2.94 12.67 -6.16
N LEU A 318 3.26 11.40 -6.06
CA LEU A 318 4.27 10.75 -6.88
C LEU A 318 3.74 9.38 -7.28
N THR A 319 3.89 9.00 -8.53
CA THR A 319 3.59 7.66 -8.98
C THR A 319 4.61 7.26 -10.04
N GLY A 320 5.18 6.08 -9.91
CA GLY A 320 6.08 5.55 -10.91
C GLY A 320 6.08 4.04 -10.98
N GLU A 321 6.41 3.55 -12.16
CA GLU A 321 6.55 2.13 -12.42
C GLU A 321 8.02 1.74 -12.27
N LEU A 322 8.27 0.67 -11.51
CA LEU A 322 9.55 0.01 -11.43
C LEU A 322 9.67 -1.01 -12.54
N ARG A 323 10.75 -0.93 -13.31
CA ARG A 323 11.04 -1.87 -14.39
C ARG A 323 12.46 -2.42 -14.23
N ILE A 324 12.68 -3.63 -14.72
CA ILE A 324 14.02 -4.24 -14.75
C ILE A 324 14.40 -4.68 -16.15
N PHE A 325 15.70 -4.71 -16.42
CA PHE A 325 16.28 -5.38 -17.56
C PHE A 325 17.63 -5.98 -17.16
N VAL A 326 18.12 -6.95 -17.93
CA VAL A 326 19.40 -7.63 -17.71
C VAL A 326 20.39 -7.27 -18.81
N SER A 327 21.67 -7.54 -18.59
CA SER A 327 22.67 -7.36 -19.65
C SER A 327 22.32 -8.24 -20.87
N PRO A 328 22.45 -7.71 -22.11
CA PRO A 328 22.30 -8.50 -23.34
C PRO A 328 23.18 -9.74 -23.39
N ASP A 329 24.30 -9.75 -22.67
CA ASP A 329 25.26 -10.86 -22.62
C ASP A 329 24.76 -12.04 -21.78
N LEU A 330 23.73 -11.85 -20.95
CA LEU A 330 23.17 -12.90 -20.09
C LEU A 330 22.62 -14.09 -20.90
N LYS A 331 22.24 -13.87 -22.16
CA LYS A 331 21.82 -14.95 -23.09
C LYS A 331 22.95 -15.91 -23.45
N TYR A 332 24.21 -15.47 -23.36
CA TYR A 332 25.40 -16.29 -23.58
C TYR A 332 26.02 -16.77 -22.27
N ASN A 333 25.89 -15.97 -21.21
CA ASN A 333 26.40 -16.27 -19.87
C ASN A 333 25.26 -16.74 -18.95
N ILE A 334 24.65 -17.86 -19.30
CA ILE A 334 23.47 -18.37 -18.62
C ILE A 334 23.81 -18.70 -17.16
N PRO A 335 23.16 -18.06 -16.17
CA PRO A 335 23.35 -18.37 -14.76
C PRO A 335 22.88 -19.80 -14.49
N PRO A 336 23.48 -20.51 -13.51
CA PRO A 336 23.10 -21.88 -13.23
C PRO A 336 21.59 -22.00 -12.94
N SER A 337 20.96 -23.09 -13.38
CA SER A 337 19.54 -23.33 -13.13
C SER A 337 19.20 -23.24 -11.64
N GLY A 338 18.16 -22.50 -11.30
CA GLY A 338 17.72 -22.32 -9.93
C GLY A 338 16.62 -21.28 -9.80
N LYS A 339 16.08 -21.17 -8.58
CA LYS A 339 15.22 -20.04 -8.20
C LYS A 339 16.10 -18.95 -7.62
N TYR A 340 15.96 -17.75 -8.16
CA TYR A 340 16.67 -16.57 -7.70
C TYR A 340 15.69 -15.56 -7.13
N THR A 341 16.15 -14.79 -6.15
CA THR A 341 15.39 -13.72 -5.52
C THR A 341 16.20 -12.44 -5.51
N SER A 342 15.51 -11.30 -5.56
CA SER A 342 16.07 -9.98 -5.33
C SER A 342 15.11 -9.17 -4.48
N VAL A 343 15.66 -8.23 -3.71
CA VAL A 343 14.89 -7.26 -2.93
C VAL A 343 15.32 -5.87 -3.37
N VAL A 344 14.34 -5.01 -3.64
CA VAL A 344 14.55 -3.59 -3.87
C VAL A 344 13.93 -2.87 -2.69
N TYR A 345 14.73 -2.05 -2.01
CA TYR A 345 14.26 -1.20 -0.92
C TYR A 345 13.88 0.16 -1.51
N CYS A 346 12.68 0.63 -1.18
CA CYS A 346 12.24 1.98 -1.51
C CYS A 346 12.12 2.78 -0.22
N PHE A 347 12.68 3.98 -0.25
CA PHE A 347 12.73 4.89 0.89
C PHE A 347 11.95 6.14 0.54
N VAL A 348 11.16 6.60 1.50
CA VAL A 348 10.47 7.88 1.45
C VAL A 348 11.08 8.79 2.51
N MET A 349 11.49 9.99 2.08
CA MET A 349 11.84 11.08 2.98
C MET A 349 10.71 12.10 2.87
N ALA A 350 9.92 12.19 3.92
CA ALA A 350 8.86 13.17 4.09
C ALA A 350 9.45 14.42 4.74
N ASP A 351 9.18 15.58 4.14
CA ASP A 351 9.79 16.88 4.46
C ASP A 351 8.72 17.94 4.81
#